data_AF-A0A5C4T844-F1
#
_entry.id   AF-A0A5C4T844-F1
#
_cell.length_a   1.000
_cell.length_b   1.000
_cell.length_c   1.000
_cell.angle_alpha   90.00
_cell.angle_beta   90.00
_cell.angle_gamma   90.00
#
_symmetry.space_group_name_H-M   'P 1'
#
loop_
_entity.id
_entity.type
_entity.pdbx_description
1 polymer ?
#
loop_
_entity_poly.entity_id
_entity_poly.type
_entity_poly.pdbx_seq_one_letter_code
_entity_poly.pdbx_strand_id
1 'polypeptide(L)'
;MIIRPDVRFWVAAVILGAVCTGCNTTKLAADEPSSPPSVSAPRFGQVTAPPPQLTANSSTLAVHEPKEVATEPPRKQEPAETPNPQPTVPTDKKVETSSDTKPPESKTGNATIEGYNVKKPSLMGIRLTDTKAAVKQKFDEPVSEFEMDDEKDPLTVFEYEGFAVGFNTAGKVEFIEITSKDVNAGLGGLRLGQKVKDAETALGKPDTNTTYALHYKADGTILKLDIDPKTEAIQSIKLFADSK
;
A
#
# COMPACT_ATOMS: atom_id res chain seq x y z
N MET A 1 -1.82 34.59 41.70
CA MET A 1 -0.95 35.67 41.20
C MET A 1 -0.06 35.04 40.13
N ILE A 2 -0.47 35.07 38.84
CA ILE A 2 0.08 35.89 37.73
C ILE A 2 1.54 35.42 37.44
N ILE A 3 1.93 34.90 36.27
CA ILE A 3 1.99 35.54 34.94
C ILE A 3 2.05 34.46 33.82
N ARG A 4 1.22 34.62 32.77
CA ARG A 4 1.36 33.95 31.45
C ARG A 4 2.17 34.87 30.53
N PRO A 5 3.08 34.38 29.66
CA PRO A 5 3.66 35.22 28.62
C PRO A 5 2.83 35.20 27.32
N ASP A 6 2.72 36.39 26.76
CA ASP A 6 1.94 36.81 25.60
C ASP A 6 2.46 36.33 24.24
N VAL A 7 1.46 36.04 23.41
CA VAL A 7 1.31 36.27 21.97
C VAL A 7 2.33 37.25 21.34
N ARG A 8 2.96 36.83 20.23
CA ARG A 8 3.47 37.76 19.20
C ARG A 8 3.08 37.29 17.81
N PHE A 9 2.01 37.90 17.30
CA PHE A 9 1.70 38.00 15.88
C PHE A 9 2.81 38.77 15.17
N TRP A 10 3.39 38.20 14.11
CA TRP A 10 4.10 38.96 13.09
C TRP A 10 3.26 38.95 11.82
N VAL A 11 2.55 40.07 11.61
CA VAL A 11 2.00 40.48 10.33
C VAL A 11 3.13 41.19 9.58
N ALA A 12 3.51 40.68 8.42
CA ALA A 12 4.28 41.44 7.44
C ALA A 12 3.54 41.37 6.11
N ALA A 13 3.00 42.52 5.74
CA ALA A 13 2.25 42.78 4.53
C ALA A 13 3.19 43.16 3.37
N VAL A 14 2.83 42.68 2.17
CA VAL A 14 2.92 43.33 0.87
C VAL A 14 4.30 43.77 0.36
N ILE A 15 4.77 43.12 -0.71
CA ILE A 15 5.29 43.88 -1.87
C ILE A 15 4.64 43.37 -3.16
N LEU A 16 4.07 44.35 -3.84
CA LEU A 16 3.44 44.41 -5.14
C LEU A 16 4.53 44.26 -6.24
N GLY A 17 4.38 43.29 -7.14
CA GLY A 17 5.27 43.09 -8.29
C GLY A 17 4.46 42.92 -9.58
N ALA A 18 4.62 43.89 -10.49
CA ALA A 18 3.81 44.10 -11.68
C ALA A 18 4.11 43.14 -12.84
N VAL A 19 3.02 42.71 -13.48
CA VAL A 19 2.77 42.44 -14.91
C VAL A 19 3.96 42.46 -15.88
N CYS A 20 4.17 41.34 -16.59
CA CYS A 20 4.54 41.35 -18.01
C CYS A 20 3.63 40.38 -18.76
N THR A 21 2.72 40.96 -19.53
CA THR A 21 1.86 40.36 -20.54
C THR A 21 2.69 39.77 -21.69
N GLY A 22 2.47 38.50 -22.01
CA GLY A 22 2.96 37.86 -23.23
C GLY A 22 1.80 37.33 -24.08
N CYS A 23 1.13 38.22 -24.80
CA CYS A 23 0.26 37.85 -25.92
C CYS A 23 1.14 37.64 -27.16
N ASN A 24 1.13 36.45 -27.75
CA ASN A 24 1.47 36.28 -29.15
C ASN A 24 0.24 35.74 -29.88
N THR A 25 -0.50 36.67 -30.49
CA THR A 25 -1.52 36.42 -31.50
C THR A 25 -0.91 36.80 -32.84
N THR A 26 -0.74 35.87 -33.78
CA THR A 26 -0.74 36.13 -35.23
C THR A 26 -0.87 34.78 -35.96
N LYS A 27 -1.61 34.57 -37.06
CA LYS A 27 -2.80 35.16 -37.69
C LYS A 27 -3.05 34.29 -38.94
N LEU A 28 -4.30 33.84 -39.12
CA LEU A 28 -5.09 33.59 -40.35
C LEU A 28 -4.51 32.84 -41.59
N ALA A 29 -5.38 31.91 -42.04
CA ALA A 29 -5.80 31.61 -43.43
C ALA A 29 -4.79 30.83 -44.31
N ALA A 30 -5.17 29.90 -45.20
CA ALA A 30 -6.45 29.59 -45.82
C ALA A 30 -6.45 28.12 -46.32
N ASP A 31 -7.63 27.72 -46.82
CA ASP A 31 -7.91 26.76 -47.88
C ASP A 31 -8.56 25.42 -47.49
N GLU A 32 -9.88 25.45 -47.60
CA GLU A 32 -10.80 24.34 -47.78
C GLU A 32 -10.94 24.12 -49.30
N PRO A 33 -10.90 22.86 -49.78
CA PRO A 33 -11.91 22.47 -50.75
C PRO A 33 -12.60 21.15 -50.35
N SER A 34 -13.89 21.27 -50.10
CA SER A 34 -14.98 20.40 -50.54
C SER A 34 -14.64 19.09 -51.26
N SER A 35 -15.11 17.96 -50.70
CA SER A 35 -15.65 16.81 -51.43
C SER A 35 -16.42 15.87 -50.51
N PRO A 36 -17.72 15.64 -50.76
CA PRO A 36 -18.32 14.29 -50.67
C PRO A 36 -18.97 13.94 -52.03
N PRO A 37 -19.54 12.73 -52.27
CA PRO A 37 -19.68 11.53 -51.43
C PRO A 37 -19.25 10.22 -52.14
N SER A 38 -19.10 9.10 -51.41
CA SER A 38 -19.46 7.79 -51.95
C SER A 38 -19.54 6.68 -50.90
N VAL A 39 -20.79 6.35 -50.58
CA VAL A 39 -21.38 5.02 -50.44
C VAL A 39 -20.42 3.82 -50.54
N SER A 40 -20.35 3.03 -49.46
CA SER A 40 -20.52 1.57 -49.51
C SER A 40 -20.63 0.98 -48.10
N ALA A 41 -21.83 0.54 -47.74
CA ALA A 41 -22.09 -0.59 -46.84
C ALA A 41 -22.70 -1.72 -47.70
N PRO A 42 -22.87 -2.97 -47.24
CA PRO A 42 -22.24 -3.70 -46.13
C PRO A 42 -21.46 -4.95 -46.65
N ARG A 43 -20.57 -5.54 -45.84
CA ARG A 43 -20.16 -6.94 -46.03
C ARG A 43 -20.46 -7.76 -44.79
N PHE A 44 -21.43 -8.65 -44.98
CA PHE A 44 -21.74 -9.80 -44.17
C PHE A 44 -20.56 -10.78 -44.13
N GLY A 45 -20.37 -11.41 -42.97
CA GLY A 45 -19.97 -12.81 -42.86
C GLY A 45 -18.49 -13.14 -43.03
N GLN A 46 -17.81 -13.41 -41.90
CA GLN A 46 -17.14 -14.71 -41.78
C GLN A 46 -17.07 -15.14 -40.31
N VAL A 47 -18.03 -16.01 -39.97
CA VAL A 47 -17.94 -16.94 -38.85
C VAL A 47 -16.83 -17.92 -39.22
N THR A 48 -15.72 -17.89 -38.47
CA THR A 48 -14.74 -18.98 -38.51
C THR A 48 -14.84 -19.69 -37.17
N ALA A 49 -15.36 -20.91 -37.23
CA ALA A 49 -15.61 -21.77 -36.10
C ALA A 49 -14.32 -22.11 -35.30
N PRO A 50 -14.44 -22.38 -33.99
CA PRO A 50 -13.34 -22.92 -33.20
C PRO A 50 -12.97 -24.34 -33.66
N PRO A 51 -11.68 -24.72 -33.59
CA PRO A 51 -11.26 -26.10 -33.83
C PRO A 51 -11.86 -27.05 -32.78
N PRO A 52 -12.17 -28.31 -33.16
CA PRO A 52 -12.84 -29.28 -32.31
C PRO A 52 -11.99 -29.71 -31.11
N GLN A 53 -12.67 -29.83 -29.96
CA GLN A 53 -12.17 -30.49 -28.76
C GLN A 53 -11.78 -31.94 -29.07
N LEU A 54 -10.54 -32.30 -28.76
CA LEU A 54 -10.17 -33.70 -28.62
C LEU A 54 -10.64 -34.22 -27.26
N THR A 55 -11.45 -35.25 -27.38
CA THR A 55 -11.96 -36.15 -26.36
C THR A 55 -10.88 -36.93 -25.62
N ALA A 56 -11.19 -37.22 -24.35
CA ALA A 56 -10.84 -38.44 -23.61
C ALA A 56 -9.36 -38.67 -23.26
N ASN A 57 -9.08 -38.71 -21.95
CA ASN A 57 -8.99 -40.00 -21.27
C ASN A 57 -9.01 -39.85 -19.75
N SER A 58 -9.98 -40.55 -19.16
CA SER A 58 -10.02 -40.92 -17.74
C SER A 58 -8.81 -41.78 -17.39
N SER A 59 -8.18 -41.51 -16.26
CA SER A 59 -7.45 -42.53 -15.50
C SER A 59 -7.77 -42.37 -14.03
N THR A 60 -8.82 -43.09 -13.65
CA THR A 60 -9.12 -43.57 -12.31
C THR A 60 -8.09 -44.64 -11.94
N LEU A 61 -7.84 -44.79 -10.62
CA LEU A 61 -7.14 -45.87 -9.91
C LEU A 61 -5.68 -45.56 -9.53
N ALA A 62 -5.47 -45.20 -8.25
CA ALA A 62 -4.96 -46.18 -7.28
C ALA A 62 -5.00 -45.58 -5.86
N VAL A 63 -5.93 -46.11 -5.07
CA VAL A 63 -5.92 -46.11 -3.61
C VAL A 63 -4.71 -46.92 -3.14
N HIS A 64 -3.88 -46.36 -2.26
CA HIS A 64 -2.99 -47.10 -1.39
C HIS A 64 -2.96 -46.46 0.00
N GLU A 65 -3.93 -46.89 0.81
CA GLU A 65 -3.77 -47.15 2.25
C GLU A 65 -2.86 -48.40 2.37
N PRO A 66 -1.92 -48.49 3.34
CA PRO A 66 -2.29 -49.12 4.61
C PRO A 66 -1.47 -48.75 5.87
N LYS A 67 -2.13 -48.98 7.01
CA LYS A 67 -1.63 -49.56 8.28
C LYS A 67 -0.85 -48.71 9.30
N GLU A 68 -1.65 -48.23 10.24
CA GLU A 68 -1.44 -48.29 11.69
C GLU A 68 -0.80 -49.62 12.17
N VAL A 69 0.27 -49.51 12.96
CA VAL A 69 0.73 -50.55 13.89
C VAL A 69 1.15 -49.88 15.19
N ALA A 70 0.36 -50.09 16.23
CA ALA A 70 0.70 -49.82 17.62
C ALA A 70 1.49 -50.99 18.21
N THR A 71 2.60 -50.73 18.92
CA THR A 71 3.07 -51.56 20.04
C THR A 71 4.10 -50.80 20.91
N GLU A 72 3.67 -50.41 22.12
CA GLU A 72 4.49 -50.19 23.34
C GLU A 72 4.96 -51.56 23.93
N PRO A 73 5.71 -51.76 25.06
CA PRO A 73 6.24 -50.86 26.12
C PRO A 73 7.71 -51.29 26.58
N PRO A 74 8.14 -51.27 27.86
CA PRO A 74 8.53 -50.18 28.78
C PRO A 74 10.00 -50.28 29.32
N ARG A 75 10.42 -49.32 30.19
CA ARG A 75 11.00 -49.53 31.56
C ARG A 75 12.39 -48.92 31.91
N LYS A 76 12.45 -48.42 33.16
CA LYS A 76 13.56 -48.21 34.14
C LYS A 76 14.23 -46.82 34.14
N GLN A 77 13.94 -45.96 35.13
CA GLN A 77 14.38 -45.93 36.56
C GLN A 77 15.68 -45.14 36.78
N GLU A 78 15.52 -44.07 37.58
CA GLU A 78 16.47 -43.30 38.42
C GLU A 78 17.55 -44.15 39.13
N PRO A 79 18.68 -43.58 39.63
CA PRO A 79 18.64 -42.78 40.88
C PRO A 79 19.64 -41.60 41.01
N ALA A 80 19.35 -40.77 42.02
CA ALA A 80 20.13 -39.71 42.68
C ALA A 80 21.54 -40.16 43.20
N GLU A 81 22.50 -39.33 43.67
CA GLU A 81 22.44 -38.38 44.79
C GLU A 81 23.82 -37.65 45.01
N THR A 82 23.79 -36.33 45.33
CA THR A 82 24.55 -35.51 46.35
C THR A 82 26.12 -35.48 46.45
N PRO A 83 26.76 -34.62 47.31
CA PRO A 83 26.69 -33.14 47.48
C PRO A 83 28.09 -32.44 47.69
N ASN A 84 28.08 -31.12 47.99
CA ASN A 84 28.99 -30.32 48.87
C ASN A 84 29.98 -29.30 48.20
N PRO A 85 30.53 -28.27 48.91
CA PRO A 85 29.89 -27.01 49.33
C PRO A 85 30.62 -25.70 48.88
N GLN A 86 29.91 -24.60 49.15
CA GLN A 86 30.24 -23.15 49.16
C GLN A 86 31.67 -22.71 49.58
N PRO A 87 32.11 -21.49 49.17
CA PRO A 87 31.90 -20.30 50.03
C PRO A 87 31.50 -18.97 49.33
N THR A 88 30.41 -18.40 49.85
CA THR A 88 30.04 -16.99 50.17
C THR A 88 30.80 -15.74 49.61
N VAL A 89 30.01 -14.93 48.86
CA VAL A 89 29.77 -13.43 48.79
C VAL A 89 30.91 -12.41 48.54
N PRO A 90 30.63 -11.13 48.11
CA PRO A 90 29.37 -10.51 47.61
C PRO A 90 29.54 -9.58 46.37
N THR A 91 28.43 -8.99 45.88
CA THR A 91 28.25 -7.56 45.50
C THR A 91 27.63 -7.32 44.11
N ASP A 92 26.40 -6.78 44.14
CA ASP A 92 25.68 -5.90 43.21
C ASP A 92 25.85 -6.06 41.69
N LYS A 93 24.78 -6.50 41.03
CA LYS A 93 23.95 -5.67 40.13
C LYS A 93 22.75 -6.47 39.62
N LYS A 94 21.64 -6.33 40.35
CA LYS A 94 20.29 -6.61 39.90
C LYS A 94 19.87 -5.45 38.99
N VAL A 95 19.89 -5.64 37.66
CA VAL A 95 19.14 -4.76 36.76
C VAL A 95 17.85 -5.49 36.44
N GLU A 96 16.79 -5.00 37.06
CA GLU A 96 15.43 -5.45 36.85
C GLU A 96 15.00 -5.16 35.41
N THR A 97 14.61 -6.22 34.74
CA THR A 97 13.57 -6.26 33.72
C THR A 97 12.30 -5.59 34.27
N SER A 98 11.77 -4.59 33.57
CA SER A 98 10.35 -4.17 33.49
C SER A 98 10.21 -2.65 33.39
N SER A 99 9.85 -2.19 32.20
CA SER A 99 8.99 -1.03 31.91
C SER A 99 8.64 -1.19 30.44
N ASP A 100 7.72 -2.09 30.08
CA ASP A 100 6.29 -1.74 30.00
C ASP A 100 6.10 -0.32 29.46
N THR A 101 6.62 -0.09 28.25
CA THR A 101 6.28 1.09 27.46
C THR A 101 5.21 0.62 26.48
N LYS A 102 3.96 0.82 26.89
CA LYS A 102 2.78 0.82 26.02
C LYS A 102 3.15 1.49 24.68
N PRO A 103 2.91 0.86 23.52
CA PRO A 103 3.05 1.54 22.24
C PRO A 103 2.25 2.85 22.29
N PRO A 104 2.80 3.98 21.82
CA PRO A 104 2.03 5.20 21.74
C PRO A 104 0.81 4.89 20.87
N GLU A 105 -0.39 4.92 21.47
CA GLU A 105 -1.64 4.86 20.73
C GLU A 105 -1.60 6.00 19.71
N SER A 106 -1.24 5.67 18.47
CA SER A 106 -1.34 6.57 17.33
C SER A 106 -2.83 6.82 17.15
N LYS A 107 -3.32 7.87 17.79
CA LYS A 107 -4.67 8.37 17.60
C LYS A 107 -4.72 8.88 16.17
N THR A 108 -5.14 7.99 15.27
CA THR A 108 -5.58 8.34 13.93
C THR A 108 -6.47 9.58 14.04
N GLY A 109 -5.93 10.72 13.61
CA GLY A 109 -6.62 11.99 13.65
C GLY A 109 -8.01 11.84 13.03
N ASN A 110 -9.02 12.39 13.69
CA ASN A 110 -10.43 12.31 13.33
C ASN A 110 -10.77 13.11 12.06
N ALA A 111 -9.80 13.29 11.16
CA ALA A 111 -9.96 13.93 9.88
C ALA A 111 -10.73 12.98 8.95
N THR A 112 -11.79 13.49 8.32
CA THR A 112 -12.46 12.77 7.23
C THR A 112 -11.44 12.44 6.16
N ILE A 113 -11.15 11.15 5.98
CA ILE A 113 -10.24 10.67 4.94
C ILE A 113 -10.90 10.96 3.58
N GLU A 114 -10.22 11.73 2.74
CA GLU A 114 -10.64 11.92 1.35
C GLU A 114 -10.61 10.57 0.63
N GLY A 115 -11.74 10.20 0.05
CA GLY A 115 -11.87 8.93 -0.68
C GLY A 115 -11.09 8.93 -1.99
N TYR A 116 -10.72 7.74 -2.43
CA TYR A 116 -10.02 7.55 -3.71
C TYR A 116 -10.84 8.07 -4.89
N ASN A 117 -10.14 8.75 -5.80
CA ASN A 117 -10.70 9.30 -7.03
C ASN A 117 -9.73 9.08 -8.18
N VAL A 118 -10.19 8.53 -9.30
CA VAL A 118 -9.34 8.24 -10.48
C VAL A 118 -8.70 9.50 -11.10
N LYS A 119 -9.26 10.70 -10.87
CA LYS A 119 -8.68 11.97 -11.32
C LYS A 119 -7.72 12.59 -10.32
N LYS A 120 -7.74 12.13 -9.08
CA LYS A 120 -6.87 12.58 -7.98
C LYS A 120 -6.59 11.39 -7.06
N PRO A 121 -5.80 10.39 -7.52
CA PRO A 121 -5.56 9.18 -6.76
C PRO A 121 -4.93 9.51 -5.42
N SER A 122 -5.47 8.91 -4.36
CA SER A 122 -4.93 9.03 -3.02
C SER A 122 -5.15 7.72 -2.26
N LEU A 123 -4.24 7.42 -1.33
CA LEU A 123 -4.35 6.29 -0.42
C LEU A 123 -4.34 6.85 0.99
N MET A 124 -5.37 6.56 1.79
CA MET A 124 -5.59 7.19 3.10
C MET A 124 -5.69 8.72 3.02
N GLY A 125 -6.08 9.26 1.87
CA GLY A 125 -6.10 10.71 1.62
C GLY A 125 -4.71 11.34 1.49
N ILE A 126 -3.65 10.54 1.28
CA ILE A 126 -2.30 10.98 0.90
C ILE A 126 -2.14 10.84 -0.61
N ARG A 127 -1.59 11.86 -1.25
CA ARG A 127 -1.27 11.88 -2.69
C ARG A 127 0.24 11.84 -2.90
N LEU A 128 0.68 11.38 -4.07
CA LEU A 128 2.11 11.40 -4.43
C LEU A 128 2.71 12.82 -4.50
N THR A 129 1.87 13.85 -4.62
CA THR A 129 2.30 15.26 -4.61
C THR A 129 2.45 15.86 -3.21
N ASP A 130 2.04 15.14 -2.17
CA ASP A 130 2.14 15.58 -0.78
C ASP A 130 3.60 15.62 -0.31
N THR A 131 3.86 16.40 0.74
CA THR A 131 5.19 16.55 1.34
C THR A 131 5.29 15.82 2.68
N LYS A 132 6.51 15.59 3.16
CA LYS A 132 6.78 15.08 4.52
C LYS A 132 5.96 15.83 5.59
N ALA A 133 5.94 17.17 5.53
CA ALA A 133 5.19 18.00 6.47
C ALA A 133 3.67 17.78 6.39
N ALA A 134 3.11 17.65 5.18
CA ALA A 134 1.68 17.40 5.01
C ALA A 134 1.25 16.03 5.56
N VAL A 135 2.11 15.02 5.42
CA VAL A 135 1.88 13.69 5.99
C VAL A 135 1.93 13.73 7.52
N LYS A 136 2.97 14.35 8.12
CA LYS A 136 3.07 14.50 9.58
C LYS A 136 1.91 15.33 10.17
N GLN A 137 1.39 16.30 9.43
CA GLN A 137 0.20 17.04 9.84
C GLN A 137 -1.06 16.16 9.91
N LYS A 138 -1.15 15.12 9.09
CA LYS A 138 -2.32 14.22 9.03
C LYS A 138 -2.21 13.05 10.02
N PHE A 139 -1.00 12.55 10.26
CA PHE A 139 -0.77 11.28 10.96
C PHE A 139 0.18 11.38 12.17
N ASP A 140 0.51 12.59 12.59
CA ASP A 140 1.52 12.89 13.62
C ASP A 140 2.93 12.39 13.23
N GLU A 141 3.84 12.27 14.20
CA GLU A 141 5.19 11.77 13.96
C GLU A 141 5.19 10.25 13.69
N PRO A 142 6.04 9.77 12.77
CA PRO A 142 6.15 8.33 12.50
C PRO A 142 6.76 7.58 13.69
N VAL A 143 6.48 6.27 13.76
CA VAL A 143 7.11 5.39 14.77
C VAL A 143 8.59 5.16 14.46
N SER A 144 8.97 5.24 13.18
CA SER A 144 10.35 5.14 12.72
C SER A 144 10.53 5.94 11.43
N GLU A 145 11.74 6.48 11.25
CA GLU A 145 12.17 7.17 10.04
C GLU A 145 13.55 6.62 9.66
N PHE A 146 13.71 6.15 8.42
CA PHE A 146 14.98 5.62 7.92
C PHE A 146 15.16 5.93 6.44
N GLU A 147 16.41 5.92 5.98
CA GLU A 147 16.73 6.03 4.56
C GLU A 147 16.83 4.62 3.96
N MET A 148 16.18 4.42 2.82
CA MET A 148 16.29 3.23 2.00
C MET A 148 17.20 3.56 0.81
N ASP A 149 18.31 2.84 0.72
CA ASP A 149 19.26 2.99 -0.36
C ASP A 149 18.63 2.51 -1.68
N ASP A 150 18.56 3.42 -2.65
CA ASP A 150 18.36 3.13 -4.06
C ASP A 150 19.55 3.76 -4.80
N GLU A 151 20.15 3.01 -5.73
CA GLU A 151 21.38 3.42 -6.41
C GLU A 151 21.25 4.76 -7.15
N LYS A 152 20.04 5.13 -7.55
CA LYS A 152 19.77 6.37 -8.30
C LYS A 152 19.09 7.42 -7.43
N ASP A 153 18.09 7.02 -6.64
CA ASP A 153 17.21 7.95 -5.94
C ASP A 153 16.89 7.44 -4.53
N PRO A 154 17.77 7.64 -3.53
CA PRO A 154 17.51 7.18 -2.16
C PRO A 154 16.22 7.78 -1.61
N LEU A 155 15.51 6.97 -0.82
CA LEU A 155 14.20 7.33 -0.29
C LEU A 155 14.27 7.49 1.23
N THR A 156 13.59 8.51 1.77
CA THR A 156 13.28 8.52 3.21
C THR A 156 11.95 7.80 3.41
N VAL A 157 11.89 6.83 4.32
CA VAL A 157 10.66 6.11 4.65
C VAL A 157 10.19 6.51 6.04
N PHE A 158 8.92 6.93 6.14
CA PHE A 158 8.21 7.10 7.40
C PHE A 158 7.37 5.84 7.65
N GLU A 159 7.65 5.15 8.74
CA GLU A 159 6.89 3.99 9.18
C GLU A 159 5.89 4.42 10.26
N TYR A 160 4.64 3.99 10.12
CA TYR A 160 3.57 4.16 11.08
C TYR A 160 3.00 2.79 11.44
N GLU A 161 2.11 2.73 12.44
CA GLU A 161 1.42 1.48 12.77
C GLU A 161 0.51 1.04 11.61
N GLY A 162 0.97 0.04 10.85
CA GLY A 162 0.19 -0.61 9.79
C GLY A 162 0.27 0.02 8.40
N PHE A 163 1.09 1.06 8.21
CA PHE A 163 1.36 1.65 6.90
C PHE A 163 2.72 2.36 6.87
N ALA A 164 3.25 2.59 5.67
CA ALA A 164 4.48 3.32 5.44
C ALA A 164 4.33 4.31 4.28
N VAL A 165 5.11 5.39 4.33
CA VAL A 165 5.17 6.41 3.28
C VAL A 165 6.62 6.66 2.91
N GLY A 166 6.98 6.39 1.66
CA GLY A 166 8.29 6.71 1.11
C GLY A 166 8.29 8.10 0.47
N PHE A 167 9.38 8.83 0.63
CA PHE A 167 9.60 10.14 0.05
C PHE A 167 10.89 10.14 -0.77
N ASN A 168 10.83 10.72 -1.96
CA ASN A 168 12.00 10.94 -2.78
C ASN A 168 12.87 12.09 -2.25
N THR A 169 14.01 12.32 -2.91
CA THR A 169 14.98 13.36 -2.57
C THR A 169 14.41 14.79 -2.63
N ALA A 170 13.33 15.02 -3.39
CA ALA A 170 12.59 16.29 -3.42
C ALA A 170 11.60 16.45 -2.24
N GLY A 171 11.53 15.46 -1.34
CA GLY A 171 10.62 15.45 -0.19
C GLY A 171 9.15 15.25 -0.56
N LYS A 172 8.89 14.68 -1.75
CA LYS A 172 7.56 14.33 -2.24
C LYS A 172 7.29 12.85 -2.01
N VAL A 173 6.04 12.49 -1.79
CA VAL A 173 5.62 11.10 -1.61
C VAL A 173 5.90 10.31 -2.89
N GLU A 174 6.75 9.29 -2.77
CA GLU A 174 7.09 8.37 -3.85
C GLU A 174 6.18 7.13 -3.82
N PHE A 175 5.89 6.62 -2.62
CA PHE A 175 4.95 5.53 -2.44
C PHE A 175 4.21 5.61 -1.09
N ILE A 176 3.06 4.96 -1.04
CA ILE A 176 2.31 4.68 0.20
C ILE A 176 2.00 3.18 0.21
N GLU A 177 2.20 2.50 1.33
CA GLU A 177 1.90 1.09 1.51
C GLU A 177 1.10 0.84 2.79
N ILE A 178 0.01 0.09 2.69
CA ILE A 178 -0.79 -0.37 3.83
C ILE A 178 -0.57 -1.87 4.02
N THR A 179 -0.23 -2.26 5.26
CA THR A 179 0.05 -3.65 5.66
C THR A 179 -0.84 -4.13 6.79
N SER A 180 -1.66 -3.25 7.41
CA SER A 180 -2.64 -3.63 8.44
C SER A 180 -4.09 -3.47 7.99
N LYS A 181 -4.94 -4.42 8.39
CA LYS A 181 -6.40 -4.39 8.18
C LYS A 181 -7.11 -3.27 8.95
N ASP A 182 -6.48 -2.78 10.01
CA ASP A 182 -7.08 -1.78 10.90
C ASP A 182 -7.02 -0.38 10.27
N VAL A 183 -6.07 -0.18 9.34
CA VAL A 183 -5.92 1.05 8.58
C VAL A 183 -7.04 1.20 7.54
N ASN A 184 -7.67 2.38 7.51
CA ASN A 184 -8.66 2.72 6.49
C ASN A 184 -7.97 3.28 5.25
N ALA A 185 -7.98 2.53 4.15
CA ALA A 185 -7.35 2.91 2.90
C ALA A 185 -8.03 4.08 2.16
N GLY A 186 -9.24 4.49 2.54
CA GLY A 186 -10.02 5.49 1.79
C GLY A 186 -10.60 4.94 0.47
N LEU A 187 -10.69 3.62 0.33
CA LEU A 187 -11.08 2.92 -0.90
C LEU A 187 -12.53 2.42 -0.86
N GLY A 188 -13.47 3.29 -0.48
CA GLY A 188 -14.91 2.92 -0.47
C GLY A 188 -15.27 1.80 0.52
N GLY A 189 -14.53 1.68 1.63
CA GLY A 189 -14.73 0.62 2.63
C GLY A 189 -13.90 -0.64 2.40
N LEU A 190 -13.13 -0.70 1.31
CA LEU A 190 -12.19 -1.80 1.07
C LEU A 190 -11.08 -1.85 2.14
N ARG A 191 -10.77 -3.04 2.64
CA ARG A 191 -9.77 -3.33 3.69
C ARG A 191 -8.98 -4.60 3.37
N LEU A 192 -7.82 -4.74 4.00
CA LEU A 192 -7.03 -5.97 3.91
C LEU A 192 -7.81 -7.18 4.46
N GLY A 193 -7.57 -8.34 3.87
CA GLY A 193 -8.26 -9.60 4.15
C GLY A 193 -9.56 -9.81 3.35
N GLN A 194 -10.11 -8.76 2.74
CA GLN A 194 -11.24 -8.88 1.81
C GLN A 194 -10.82 -9.52 0.48
N LYS A 195 -11.79 -10.01 -0.28
CA LYS A 195 -11.52 -10.78 -1.51
C LYS A 195 -11.34 -9.87 -2.72
N VAL A 196 -10.71 -10.40 -3.77
CA VAL A 196 -10.62 -9.77 -5.10
C VAL A 196 -11.98 -9.20 -5.57
N LYS A 197 -13.07 -9.95 -5.37
CA LYS A 197 -14.42 -9.52 -5.77
C LYS A 197 -14.91 -8.27 -5.03
N ASP A 198 -14.50 -8.09 -3.77
CA ASP A 198 -14.83 -6.90 -2.99
C ASP A 198 -14.09 -5.68 -3.56
N ALA A 199 -12.83 -5.85 -3.97
CA ALA A 199 -12.07 -4.80 -4.66
C ALA A 199 -12.71 -4.43 -6.00
N GLU A 200 -13.14 -5.40 -6.80
CA GLU A 200 -13.82 -5.14 -8.07
C GLU A 200 -15.15 -4.39 -7.86
N THR A 201 -15.84 -4.66 -6.76
CA THR A 201 -17.08 -3.97 -6.40
C THR A 201 -16.81 -2.52 -5.96
N ALA A 202 -15.75 -2.30 -5.17
CA ALA A 202 -15.42 -0.99 -4.61
C ALA A 202 -14.72 -0.06 -5.61
N LEU A 203 -13.84 -0.61 -6.45
CA LEU A 203 -12.93 0.14 -7.33
C LEU A 203 -13.26 -0.01 -8.82
N GLY A 204 -14.14 -0.96 -9.17
CA GLY A 204 -14.42 -1.32 -10.54
C GLY A 204 -13.42 -2.33 -11.10
N LYS A 205 -13.39 -2.47 -12.42
CA LYS A 205 -12.52 -3.42 -13.11
C LYS A 205 -11.05 -2.94 -13.08
N PRO A 206 -10.08 -3.80 -12.69
CA PRO A 206 -8.67 -3.45 -12.75
C PRO A 206 -8.13 -3.45 -14.20
N ASP A 207 -7.07 -2.67 -14.42
CA ASP A 207 -6.31 -2.65 -15.68
C ASP A 207 -5.46 -3.92 -15.85
N THR A 208 -4.97 -4.48 -14.75
CA THR A 208 -4.27 -5.76 -14.72
C THR A 208 -4.86 -6.63 -13.62
N ASN A 209 -5.20 -7.87 -13.95
CA ASN A 209 -5.68 -8.87 -13.00
C ASN A 209 -4.87 -10.16 -13.17
N THR A 210 -4.09 -10.49 -12.16
CA THR A 210 -3.33 -11.74 -12.06
C THR A 210 -3.68 -12.45 -10.77
N THR A 211 -3.30 -13.72 -10.64
CA THR A 211 -3.49 -14.49 -9.40
C THR A 211 -2.78 -13.88 -8.18
N TYR A 212 -1.78 -13.00 -8.40
CA TYR A 212 -0.96 -12.42 -7.34
C TYR A 212 -1.21 -10.94 -7.09
N ALA A 213 -1.82 -10.22 -8.04
CA ALA A 213 -2.00 -8.79 -7.93
C ALA A 213 -3.10 -8.24 -8.85
N LEU A 214 -3.78 -7.20 -8.37
CA LEU A 214 -4.62 -6.30 -9.17
C LEU A 214 -3.93 -4.94 -9.30
N HIS A 215 -3.93 -4.36 -10.50
CA HIS A 215 -3.45 -3.00 -10.72
C HIS A 215 -4.57 -2.12 -11.27
N TYR A 216 -4.72 -0.94 -10.69
CA TYR A 216 -5.60 0.13 -11.16
C TYR A 216 -4.72 1.33 -11.53
N LYS A 217 -4.75 1.71 -12.80
CA LYS A 217 -4.00 2.85 -13.34
C LYS A 217 -4.89 4.08 -13.36
N ALA A 218 -4.39 5.17 -12.81
CA ALA A 218 -5.14 6.42 -12.75
C ALA A 218 -4.18 7.60 -12.63
N ASP A 219 -4.34 8.63 -13.46
CA ASP A 219 -3.61 9.91 -13.37
C ASP A 219 -2.08 9.76 -13.17
N GLY A 220 -1.45 8.85 -13.92
CA GLY A 220 0.00 8.60 -13.81
C GLY A 220 0.42 7.90 -12.50
N THR A 221 -0.51 7.21 -11.84
CA THR A 221 -0.27 6.39 -10.66
C THR A 221 -0.75 4.96 -10.88
N ILE A 222 -0.19 4.04 -10.11
CA ILE A 222 -0.65 2.65 -9.98
C ILE A 222 -1.09 2.43 -8.54
N LEU A 223 -2.36 2.07 -8.35
CA LEU A 223 -2.86 1.45 -7.13
C LEU A 223 -2.76 -0.08 -7.30
N LYS A 224 -1.87 -0.70 -6.54
CA LYS A 224 -1.61 -2.15 -6.55
C LYS A 224 -2.21 -2.80 -5.30
N LEU A 225 -2.94 -3.88 -5.51
CA LEU A 225 -3.44 -4.76 -4.44
C LEU A 225 -2.71 -6.08 -4.59
N ASP A 226 -1.90 -6.47 -3.60
CA ASP A 226 -1.25 -7.78 -3.59
C ASP A 226 -2.22 -8.83 -3.05
N ILE A 227 -2.30 -9.98 -3.72
CA ILE A 227 -3.31 -11.02 -3.50
C ILE A 227 -2.64 -12.32 -3.05
N ASP A 228 -3.18 -12.94 -2.00
CA ASP A 228 -2.88 -14.32 -1.68
C ASP A 228 -3.54 -15.25 -2.73
N PRO A 229 -2.76 -15.99 -3.55
CA PRO A 229 -3.30 -16.81 -4.63
C PRO A 229 -4.16 -17.99 -4.16
N LYS A 230 -4.05 -18.39 -2.89
CA LYS A 230 -4.83 -19.52 -2.32
C LYS A 230 -6.17 -19.07 -1.80
N THR A 231 -6.21 -17.91 -1.17
CA THR A 231 -7.41 -17.41 -0.50
C THR A 231 -8.10 -16.31 -1.29
N GLU A 232 -7.45 -15.73 -2.30
CA GLU A 232 -7.88 -14.53 -3.01
C GLU A 232 -8.06 -13.31 -2.10
N ALA A 233 -7.43 -13.32 -0.92
CA ALA A 233 -7.47 -12.22 0.03
C ALA A 233 -6.43 -11.14 -0.32
N ILE A 234 -6.80 -9.88 -0.12
CA ILE A 234 -5.91 -8.73 -0.28
C ILE A 234 -4.96 -8.67 0.92
N GLN A 235 -3.66 -8.74 0.66
CA GLN A 235 -2.61 -8.78 1.69
C GLN A 235 -1.95 -7.43 1.92
N SER A 236 -1.86 -6.60 0.89
CA SER A 236 -1.34 -5.23 0.97
C SER A 236 -1.94 -4.35 -0.12
N ILE A 237 -1.95 -3.04 0.13
CA ILE A 237 -2.41 -2.03 -0.82
C ILE A 237 -1.29 -0.99 -0.95
N LYS A 238 -0.86 -0.70 -2.19
CA LYS A 238 0.21 0.26 -2.47
C LYS A 238 -0.21 1.28 -3.52
N LEU A 239 0.20 2.53 -3.35
CA LEU A 239 0.07 3.59 -4.36
C LEU A 239 1.46 4.12 -4.70
N PHE A 240 1.81 4.16 -5.98
CA PHE A 240 3.10 4.68 -6.48
C PHE A 240 2.95 5.25 -7.89
N ALA A 241 3.96 5.96 -8.39
CA ALA A 241 3.94 6.55 -9.72
C ALA A 241 3.95 5.47 -10.83
N ASP A 242 3.19 5.68 -11.91
CA ASP A 242 3.28 4.86 -13.12
C ASP A 242 4.54 5.30 -13.88
N SER A 243 5.66 4.60 -13.61
CA SER A 243 6.92 4.82 -14.31
C SER A 243 6.71 4.62 -15.81
N LYS A 244 6.86 5.70 -16.59
CA LYS A 244 6.77 5.68 -18.05
C LYS A 244 8.06 5.20 -18.69
#